data_AF-A0A382KF20-F1
#
_entry.id   AF-A0A382KF20-F1
#
_cell.length_a   1.000
_cell.length_b   1.000
_cell.length_c   1.000
_cell.angle_alpha   90.00
_cell.angle_beta   90.00
_cell.angle_gamma   90.00
#
_symmetry.space_group_name_H-M   'P 1'
#
loop_
_entity.id
_entity.type
_entity.pdbx_description
1 polymer ?
#
loop_
_entity_poly.entity_id
_entity_poly.type
_entity_poly.pdbx_seq_one_letter_code
_entity_poly.pdbx_strand_id
1 'polypeptide(L)'
;MLSQIRISILLFAVLALVGTPVFAQSQTQDGHPDLNGVWDFRTVTPLERPSEFADKEFLTEEEAAAYAEARVISQNADLNREEKKTVTTSRGQVNGTRESSDLALAYNDFWWDRGTTAVETRRTSLVVDPPNGQIPELTTAGAARRADRLRINQRPTEGPEDR
;
A
#
# COMPACT_ATOMS: atom_id res chain seq x y z
N MET A 1 -12.44 -48.45 -57.19
CA MET A 1 -11.73 -48.60 -55.90
C MET A 1 -11.17 -47.23 -55.52
N LEU A 2 -11.59 -46.74 -54.35
CA LEU A 2 -10.89 -45.85 -53.39
C LEU A 2 -10.01 -44.69 -53.91
N SER A 3 -10.31 -43.45 -53.53
CA SER A 3 -9.60 -42.70 -52.46
C SER A 3 -8.68 -41.61 -53.04
N GLN A 4 -8.60 -40.34 -52.66
CA GLN A 4 -9.14 -39.51 -51.57
C GLN A 4 -8.85 -38.04 -51.94
N ILE A 5 -9.75 -37.15 -51.54
CA ILE A 5 -9.55 -35.69 -51.47
C ILE A 5 -8.48 -35.42 -50.39
N ARG A 6 -7.44 -34.61 -50.66
CA ARG A 6 -6.75 -33.87 -49.60
C ARG A 6 -6.44 -32.44 -50.01
N ILE A 7 -7.18 -31.58 -49.32
CA ILE A 7 -7.24 -30.12 -49.34
C ILE A 7 -5.90 -29.53 -48.93
N SER A 8 -5.49 -28.50 -49.67
CA SER A 8 -4.33 -27.65 -49.45
C SER A 8 -4.25 -27.15 -48.00
N ILE A 9 -3.11 -27.38 -47.35
CA ILE A 9 -2.78 -26.80 -46.04
C ILE A 9 -2.29 -25.37 -46.29
N LEU A 10 -3.17 -24.40 -46.10
CA LEU A 10 -2.84 -23.00 -45.85
C LEU A 10 -3.08 -22.74 -44.37
N LEU A 11 -2.09 -23.02 -43.53
CA LEU A 11 -2.10 -22.61 -42.12
C LEU A 11 -1.59 -21.16 -42.06
N PHE A 12 -2.49 -20.19 -42.17
CA PHE A 12 -2.19 -18.80 -41.84
C PHE A 12 -2.17 -18.71 -40.31
N ALA A 13 -0.97 -18.63 -39.73
CA ALA A 13 -0.78 -18.30 -38.32
C ALA A 13 -1.20 -16.84 -38.12
N VAL A 14 -2.38 -16.62 -37.54
CA VAL A 14 -2.78 -15.30 -37.03
C VAL A 14 -2.01 -15.07 -35.74
N LEU A 15 -0.89 -14.37 -35.84
CA LEU A 15 -0.18 -13.83 -34.69
C LEU A 15 -1.05 -12.69 -34.14
N ALA A 16 -1.87 -12.99 -33.13
CA ALA A 16 -2.59 -11.97 -32.38
C ALA A 16 -1.57 -11.16 -31.57
N LEU A 17 -1.11 -10.04 -32.13
CA LEU A 17 -0.40 -9.01 -31.41
C LEU A 17 -1.41 -8.35 -30.47
N VAL A 18 -1.66 -8.97 -29.31
CA VAL A 18 -2.35 -8.30 -28.22
C VAL A 18 -1.35 -7.29 -27.68
N GLY A 19 -1.34 -6.09 -28.28
CA GLY A 19 -0.65 -4.94 -27.72
C GLY A 19 -1.24 -4.72 -26.34
N THR A 20 -0.45 -4.98 -25.30
CA THR A 20 -0.80 -4.51 -23.96
C THR A 20 -1.00 -3.00 -24.08
N PRO A 21 -2.12 -2.43 -23.59
CA PRO A 21 -2.23 -1.00 -23.51
C PRO A 21 -1.15 -0.52 -22.53
N VAL A 22 -0.02 -0.08 -23.07
CA VAL A 22 0.94 0.71 -22.33
C VAL A 22 0.24 2.04 -22.12
N PHE A 23 -0.33 2.24 -20.94
CA PHE A 23 -0.71 3.57 -20.49
C PHE A 23 0.58 4.39 -20.47
N ALA A 24 0.80 5.17 -21.53
CA ALA A 24 1.95 6.06 -21.60
C ALA A 24 1.75 7.12 -20.51
N GLN A 25 2.46 6.96 -19.39
CA GLN A 25 2.62 8.05 -18.43
C GLN A 25 3.14 9.27 -19.19
N SER A 26 2.58 10.44 -18.94
CA SER A 26 3.14 11.69 -19.45
C SER A 26 4.61 11.73 -19.08
N GLN A 27 5.46 12.15 -20.02
CA GLN A 27 6.89 12.27 -19.80
C GLN A 27 7.26 13.74 -19.68
N THR A 28 8.24 14.04 -18.84
CA THR A 28 8.92 15.32 -18.80
C THR A 28 9.76 15.52 -20.08
N GLN A 29 10.24 16.74 -20.33
CA GLN A 29 11.02 17.05 -21.54
C GLN A 29 12.33 16.25 -21.67
N ASP A 30 12.87 15.80 -20.55
CA ASP A 30 14.06 14.95 -20.41
C ASP A 30 13.73 13.45 -20.45
N GLY A 31 12.47 13.06 -20.71
CA GLY A 31 12.06 11.67 -20.97
C GLY A 31 11.78 10.83 -19.73
N HIS A 32 11.74 11.44 -18.54
CA HIS A 32 11.35 10.76 -17.31
C HIS A 32 9.83 10.75 -17.13
N PRO A 33 9.25 9.79 -16.38
CA PRO A 33 7.84 9.85 -16.01
C PRO A 33 7.52 11.14 -15.28
N ASP A 34 6.48 11.83 -15.72
CA ASP A 34 5.98 13.03 -15.10
C ASP A 34 5.17 12.68 -13.85
N LEU A 35 5.70 13.06 -12.68
CA LEU A 35 5.07 12.85 -11.38
C LEU A 35 4.41 14.13 -10.84
N ASN A 36 4.30 15.18 -11.65
CA ASN A 36 3.59 16.39 -11.28
C ASN A 36 2.09 16.13 -11.15
N GLY A 37 1.45 16.79 -10.17
CA GLY A 37 0.02 16.66 -9.93
C GLY A 37 -0.36 16.93 -8.48
N VAL A 38 -1.65 16.77 -8.19
CA VAL A 38 -2.17 16.79 -6.82
C VAL A 38 -2.30 15.35 -6.34
N TRP A 39 -1.60 15.03 -5.27
CA TRP A 39 -1.60 13.71 -4.65
C TRP A 39 -2.38 13.78 -3.33
N ASP A 40 -3.26 12.81 -3.12
CA ASP A 40 -4.02 12.66 -1.88
C ASP A 40 -3.68 11.30 -1.25
N PHE A 41 -3.52 11.28 0.07
CA PHE A 41 -3.17 10.08 0.85
C PHE A 41 -4.37 9.46 1.57
N ARG A 42 -5.50 10.18 1.62
CA ARG A 42 -6.63 9.90 2.50
C ARG A 42 -7.48 8.77 1.94
N THR A 43 -7.13 7.52 2.26
CA THR A 43 -7.88 6.34 1.85
C THR A 43 -7.86 5.23 2.91
N VAL A 44 -8.95 4.49 2.98
CA VAL A 44 -9.05 3.26 3.79
C VAL A 44 -8.41 2.04 3.10
N THR A 45 -8.04 2.15 1.82
CA THR A 45 -7.35 1.08 1.09
C THR A 45 -5.98 0.83 1.73
N PRO A 46 -5.70 -0.41 2.17
CA PRO A 46 -4.46 -0.71 2.88
C PRO A 46 -3.25 -0.67 1.93
N LEU A 47 -2.05 -0.44 2.48
CA LEU A 47 -0.82 -0.48 1.70
C LEU A 47 -0.60 -1.87 1.09
N GLU A 48 -0.61 -2.90 1.92
CA GLU A 48 -0.46 -4.30 1.50
C GLU A 48 -1.82 -5.03 1.53
N ARG A 49 -2.00 -6.01 0.65
CA ARG A 49 -3.26 -6.76 0.55
C ARG A 49 -3.48 -7.61 1.80
N PRO A 50 -4.58 -7.42 2.54
CA PRO A 50 -4.96 -8.31 3.62
C PRO A 50 -5.14 -9.75 3.12
N SER A 51 -4.84 -10.74 3.96
CA SER A 51 -4.98 -12.17 3.61
C SER A 51 -6.42 -12.57 3.26
N GLU A 52 -7.42 -11.89 3.85
CA GLU A 52 -8.85 -12.03 3.51
C GLU A 52 -9.16 -11.70 2.05
N PHE A 53 -8.27 -10.97 1.36
CA PHE A 53 -8.40 -10.62 -0.06
C PHE A 53 -7.33 -11.27 -0.94
N ALA A 54 -6.59 -12.27 -0.47
CA ALA A 54 -5.45 -12.84 -1.22
C ALA A 54 -5.74 -13.12 -2.71
N ASP A 55 -6.91 -13.69 -3.01
CA ASP A 55 -7.36 -14.03 -4.37
C ASP A 55 -8.33 -13.00 -4.98
N LYS A 56 -8.44 -11.82 -4.37
CA LYS A 56 -9.41 -10.78 -4.74
C LYS A 56 -8.73 -9.43 -4.86
N GLU A 57 -8.32 -9.11 -6.09
CA GLU A 57 -7.65 -7.85 -6.38
C GLU A 57 -8.58 -6.64 -6.26
N PHE A 58 -9.86 -6.79 -6.63
CA PHE A 58 -10.86 -5.72 -6.66
C PHE A 58 -12.11 -6.10 -5.87
N LEU A 59 -12.67 -5.11 -5.18
CA LEU A 59 -13.98 -5.18 -4.53
C LEU A 59 -15.07 -4.70 -5.49
N THR A 60 -16.29 -5.21 -5.33
CA THR A 60 -17.47 -4.54 -5.90
C THR A 60 -17.68 -3.19 -5.20
N GLU A 61 -18.58 -2.37 -5.74
CA GLU A 61 -18.90 -1.08 -5.13
C GLU A 61 -19.48 -1.23 -3.72
N GLU A 62 -20.40 -2.17 -3.55
CA GLU A 62 -21.04 -2.46 -2.28
C GLU A 62 -20.04 -3.00 -1.25
N GLU A 63 -19.14 -3.88 -1.68
CA GLU A 63 -18.08 -4.42 -0.84
C GLU A 63 -17.07 -3.34 -0.43
N ALA A 64 -16.68 -2.46 -1.36
CA ALA A 64 -15.78 -1.36 -1.06
C ALA A 64 -16.41 -0.37 -0.06
N ALA A 65 -17.71 -0.08 -0.19
CA ALA A 65 -18.45 0.77 0.73
C ALA A 65 -18.54 0.13 2.14
N ALA A 66 -18.91 -1.15 2.21
CA ALA A 66 -18.97 -1.89 3.48
C ALA A 66 -17.59 -1.99 4.15
N TYR A 67 -16.54 -2.24 3.35
CA TYR A 67 -15.17 -2.25 3.83
C TYR A 67 -14.78 -0.87 4.39
N ALA A 68 -15.04 0.20 3.64
CA ALA A 68 -14.72 1.56 4.06
C ALA A 68 -15.41 1.93 5.38
N GLU A 69 -16.70 1.65 5.54
CA GLU A 69 -17.44 1.87 6.78
C GLU A 69 -16.81 1.11 7.96
N ALA A 70 -16.53 -0.18 7.79
CA ALA A 70 -15.89 -0.99 8.81
C ALA A 70 -14.50 -0.46 9.19
N ARG A 71 -13.71 0.01 8.20
CA ARG A 71 -12.39 0.59 8.44
C ARG A 71 -12.47 1.91 9.20
N VAL A 72 -13.36 2.82 8.81
CA VAL A 72 -13.57 4.09 9.52
C VAL A 72 -13.91 3.83 10.99
N ILE A 73 -14.82 2.90 11.27
CA ILE A 73 -15.17 2.52 12.65
C ILE A 73 -13.94 1.94 13.36
N SER A 74 -13.26 0.95 12.77
CA SER A 74 -12.13 0.28 13.40
C SER A 74 -10.97 1.22 13.72
N GLN A 75 -10.79 2.26 12.90
CA GLN A 75 -9.70 3.21 13.01
C GLN A 75 -10.05 4.36 13.95
N ASN A 76 -11.33 4.70 14.12
CA ASN A 76 -11.76 5.88 14.86
C ASN A 76 -11.12 5.98 16.25
N ALA A 77 -10.28 7.01 16.43
CA ALA A 77 -9.51 7.19 17.65
C ALA A 77 -10.37 7.52 18.87
N ASP A 78 -11.54 8.14 18.65
CA ASP A 78 -12.44 8.61 19.70
C ASP A 78 -13.42 7.54 20.18
N LEU A 79 -13.63 6.46 19.41
CA LEU A 79 -14.43 5.32 19.87
C LEU A 79 -13.79 4.66 21.10
N ASN A 80 -14.61 4.41 22.12
CA ASN A 80 -14.22 3.78 23.39
C ASN A 80 -13.02 4.45 24.09
N ARG A 81 -12.88 5.78 23.92
CA ARG A 81 -11.71 6.53 24.42
C ARG A 81 -11.50 6.40 25.93
N GLU A 82 -12.57 6.39 26.72
CA GLU A 82 -12.48 6.23 28.18
C GLU A 82 -11.92 4.86 28.59
N GLU A 83 -12.32 3.78 27.90
CA GLU A 83 -11.77 2.44 28.12
C GLU A 83 -10.29 2.40 27.71
N LYS A 84 -9.95 2.97 26.54
CA LYS A 84 -8.57 3.02 26.04
C LYS A 84 -7.60 3.73 27.01
N LYS A 85 -8.06 4.72 27.81
CA LYS A 85 -7.22 5.40 28.82
C LYS A 85 -6.68 4.46 29.90
N THR A 86 -7.34 3.33 30.12
CA THR A 86 -6.91 2.33 31.12
C THR A 86 -5.82 1.41 30.61
N VAL A 87 -5.62 1.37 29.29
CA VAL A 87 -4.60 0.56 28.63
C VAL A 87 -3.33 1.40 28.49
N THR A 88 -2.22 0.93 29.06
CA THR A 88 -0.91 1.58 28.89
C THR A 88 -0.07 0.80 27.88
N THR A 89 0.56 1.52 26.96
CA THR A 89 1.45 0.94 25.96
C THR A 89 2.84 0.67 26.56
N SER A 90 3.57 -0.24 25.90
CA SER A 90 4.94 -0.57 26.31
C SER A 90 5.87 0.59 25.99
N ARG A 91 6.48 1.20 27.01
CA ARG A 91 7.40 2.34 26.84
C ARG A 91 8.75 1.91 26.27
N GLY A 92 9.11 2.50 25.13
CA GLY A 92 10.36 2.23 24.39
C GLY A 92 11.54 3.13 24.79
N GLN A 93 12.65 2.97 24.08
CA GLN A 93 13.73 3.96 24.02
C GLN A 93 13.65 4.72 22.70
N VAL A 94 13.69 6.04 22.79
CA VAL A 94 13.72 6.96 21.64
C VAL A 94 14.88 7.93 21.86
N ASN A 95 15.78 8.04 20.89
CA ASN A 95 16.99 8.84 20.98
C ASN A 95 17.78 8.61 22.30
N GLY A 96 17.97 7.34 22.70
CA GLY A 96 18.66 6.98 23.94
C GLY A 96 17.93 7.31 25.26
N THR A 97 16.70 7.83 25.19
CA THR A 97 15.90 8.19 26.37
C THR A 97 14.69 7.27 26.48
N ARG A 98 14.36 6.80 27.70
CA ARG A 98 13.11 6.07 27.93
C ARG A 98 11.94 7.03 27.78
N GLU A 99 10.93 6.64 27.02
CA GLU A 99 9.69 7.42 26.89
C GLU A 99 9.12 7.74 28.29
N SER A 100 8.89 9.02 28.54
CA SER A 100 8.47 9.51 29.85
C SER A 100 6.96 9.41 30.05
N SER A 101 6.17 9.37 28.96
CA SER A 101 4.71 9.37 28.98
C SER A 101 4.15 8.55 27.82
N ASP A 102 2.97 7.97 28.02
CA ASP A 102 2.22 7.29 26.96
C ASP A 102 1.47 8.34 26.13
N LEU A 103 1.73 8.38 24.83
CA LEU A 103 1.13 9.32 23.88
C LEU A 103 0.06 8.66 22.98
N ALA A 104 -0.34 7.42 23.27
CA ALA A 104 -1.28 6.65 22.43
C ALA A 104 -2.64 7.34 22.22
N LEU A 105 -3.06 8.24 23.12
CA LEU A 105 -4.31 9.00 23.05
C LEU A 105 -4.08 10.51 22.97
N ALA A 106 -2.91 10.96 22.48
CA ALA A 106 -2.58 12.38 22.41
C ALA A 106 -3.49 13.16 21.43
N TYR A 107 -3.96 12.51 20.36
CA TYR A 107 -4.84 13.11 19.34
C TYR A 107 -6.24 12.48 19.33
N ASN A 108 -7.23 13.24 18.85
CA ASN A 108 -8.56 12.74 18.50
C ASN A 108 -8.59 12.30 17.02
N ASP A 109 -9.71 11.74 16.57
CA ASP A 109 -9.80 11.14 15.22
C ASP A 109 -9.57 12.16 14.10
N PHE A 110 -10.06 13.38 14.30
CA PHE A 110 -9.98 14.48 13.35
C PHE A 110 -8.55 14.77 12.86
N TRP A 111 -7.54 14.71 13.74
CA TRP A 111 -6.15 15.02 13.38
C TRP A 111 -5.45 13.93 12.58
N TRP A 112 -5.99 12.72 12.51
CA TRP A 112 -5.36 11.62 11.79
C TRP A 112 -5.63 11.64 10.28
N ASP A 113 -6.70 12.30 9.84
CA ASP A 113 -7.08 12.50 8.44
C ASP A 113 -6.89 11.25 7.56
N ARG A 114 -7.36 10.08 8.01
CA ARG A 114 -7.12 8.80 7.34
C ARG A 114 -7.94 8.59 6.06
N GLY A 115 -8.87 9.49 5.78
CA GLY A 115 -9.89 9.31 4.74
C GLY A 115 -10.97 8.31 5.13
N THR A 116 -12.04 8.29 4.34
CA THR A 116 -13.24 7.47 4.61
C THR A 116 -13.65 6.61 3.43
N THR A 117 -12.88 6.61 2.34
CA THR A 117 -13.22 5.93 1.10
C THR A 117 -12.07 5.03 0.64
N ALA A 118 -12.41 3.94 -0.06
CA ALA A 118 -11.44 3.19 -0.84
C ALA A 118 -11.00 4.02 -2.06
N VAL A 119 -9.84 3.69 -2.62
CA VAL A 119 -9.42 4.26 -3.92
C VAL A 119 -10.44 3.95 -5.00
N GLU A 120 -10.55 4.83 -6.00
CA GLU A 120 -11.55 4.72 -7.08
C GLU A 120 -11.51 3.37 -7.83
N THR A 121 -10.30 2.81 -7.98
CA THR A 121 -10.12 1.48 -8.60
C THR A 121 -10.73 0.34 -7.79
N ARG A 122 -11.10 0.57 -6.52
CA ARG A 122 -11.59 -0.44 -5.56
C ARG A 122 -10.65 -1.62 -5.35
N ARG A 123 -9.35 -1.39 -5.55
CA ARG A 123 -8.32 -2.37 -5.24
C ARG A 123 -8.21 -2.62 -3.74
N THR A 124 -7.88 -3.85 -3.40
CA THR A 124 -7.71 -4.31 -2.02
C THR A 124 -6.32 -4.02 -1.44
N SER A 125 -5.46 -3.31 -2.17
CA SER A 125 -4.12 -2.88 -1.77
C SER A 125 -3.66 -1.69 -2.61
N LEU A 126 -2.78 -0.83 -2.07
CA LEU A 126 -2.08 0.22 -2.82
C LEU A 126 -0.88 -0.32 -3.61
N VAL A 127 -0.25 -1.41 -3.18
CA VAL A 127 0.73 -2.15 -3.98
C VAL A 127 0.01 -2.83 -5.15
N VAL A 128 0.45 -2.52 -6.37
CA VAL A 128 -0.07 -3.13 -7.62
C VAL A 128 0.77 -4.34 -8.00
N ASP A 129 2.09 -4.16 -7.98
CA ASP A 129 3.09 -5.15 -8.36
C ASP A 129 4.04 -5.33 -7.18
N PRO A 130 4.22 -6.57 -6.66
CA PRO A 130 3.71 -7.85 -7.16
C PRO A 130 2.18 -8.02 -7.09
N PRO A 131 1.57 -8.86 -7.96
CA PRO A 131 0.12 -9.04 -8.01
C PRO A 131 -0.52 -9.55 -6.73
N ASN A 132 0.25 -10.10 -5.78
CA ASN A 132 -0.23 -10.48 -4.45
C ASN A 132 -0.42 -9.27 -3.50
N GLY A 133 -0.10 -8.05 -3.97
CA GLY A 133 -0.28 -6.81 -3.24
C GLY A 133 0.58 -6.72 -1.97
N GLN A 134 1.67 -7.47 -1.90
CA GLN A 134 2.62 -7.40 -0.78
C GLN A 134 3.85 -6.60 -1.18
N ILE A 135 4.48 -5.90 -0.23
CA ILE A 135 5.79 -5.30 -0.46
C ILE A 135 6.79 -6.45 -0.66
N PRO A 136 7.57 -6.46 -1.75
CA PRO A 136 8.60 -7.47 -1.97
C PRO A 136 9.61 -7.52 -0.83
N GLU A 137 10.23 -8.68 -0.65
CA GLU A 137 11.36 -8.82 0.27
C GLU A 137 12.45 -7.80 -0.06
N LEU A 138 12.99 -7.16 0.98
CA LEU A 138 14.07 -6.21 0.81
C LEU A 138 15.33 -6.94 0.33
N THR A 139 16.02 -6.33 -0.63
CA THR A 139 17.39 -6.73 -0.96
C THR A 139 18.29 -6.67 0.28
N THR A 140 19.40 -7.42 0.30
CA THR A 140 20.37 -7.37 1.40
C THR A 140 20.82 -5.93 1.72
N ALA A 141 21.07 -5.11 0.69
CA ALA A 141 21.41 -3.71 0.86
C ALA A 141 20.23 -2.88 1.43
N GLY A 142 19.00 -3.15 1.00
CA GLY A 142 17.80 -2.52 1.56
C GLY A 142 17.59 -2.84 3.03
N ALA A 143 17.73 -4.11 3.41
CA ALA A 143 17.66 -4.55 4.81
C ALA A 143 18.75 -3.88 5.66
N ALA A 144 19.98 -3.79 5.16
CA ALA A 144 21.07 -3.10 5.83
C ALA A 144 20.77 -1.61 6.07
N ARG A 145 20.23 -0.89 5.06
CA ARG A 145 19.81 0.52 5.22
C ARG A 145 18.69 0.69 6.24
N ARG A 146 17.70 -0.21 6.25
CA ARG A 146 16.60 -0.19 7.23
C ARG A 146 17.13 -0.42 8.65
N ALA A 147 18.04 -1.36 8.83
CA ALA A 147 18.68 -1.63 10.11
C ALA A 147 19.52 -0.43 10.58
N ASP A 148 20.27 0.21 9.68
CA ASP A 148 21.06 1.39 10.02
C ASP A 148 20.17 2.59 10.40
N ARG A 149 19.07 2.83 9.68
CA ARG A 149 18.09 3.85 10.05
C ARG A 149 17.52 3.60 11.45
N LEU A 150 17.14 2.34 11.76
CA LEU A 150 16.62 2.00 13.08
C LEU A 150 17.66 2.24 14.18
N ARG A 151 18.91 1.82 13.94
CA ARG A 151 20.04 2.05 14.84
C ARG A 151 20.25 3.55 15.12
N ILE A 152 20.21 4.39 14.08
CA ILE A 152 20.36 5.84 14.20
C ILE A 152 19.20 6.46 14.99
N ASN A 153 17.97 6.02 14.77
CA ASN A 153 16.79 6.55 15.49
C ASN A 153 16.72 6.14 16.97
N GLN A 154 17.46 5.09 17.36
CA GLN A 154 17.44 4.56 18.73
C GLN A 154 18.62 5.01 19.58
N ARG A 155 19.75 5.41 18.97
CA ARG A 155 20.92 5.93 19.71
C ARG A 155 20.65 7.34 20.26
N PRO A 156 21.37 7.78 21.31
CA PRO A 156 21.40 9.18 21.70
C PRO A 156 21.81 10.10 20.52
N THR A 157 21.20 11.28 20.45
CA THR A 157 21.59 12.37 19.55
C THR A 157 23.04 12.78 19.83
N GLU A 158 23.92 12.73 18.83
CA GLU A 158 25.34 13.08 19.00
C GLU A 158 25.63 14.54 18.59
N GLY A 159 24.86 15.10 17.66
CA GLY A 159 25.07 16.45 17.12
C GLY A 159 23.80 17.16 16.63
N PRO A 160 23.91 18.41 16.18
CA PRO A 160 22.77 19.17 15.63
C PRO A 160 22.16 18.53 14.37
N GLU A 161 22.91 17.72 13.63
CA GLU A 161 22.44 16.95 12.47
C GLU A 161 21.46 15.82 12.82
N ASP A 162 21.40 15.43 14.10
CA ASP A 162 20.48 14.42 14.63
C ASP A 162 19.19 15.03 15.23
N ARG A 163 18.97 16.35 15.08
CA ARG A 163 17.80 17.08 15.62
C ARG A 163 16.84 17.58 14.54
#